data_AF-A0A965JSI5-F1
#
_entry.id   AF-A0A965JSI5-F1
#
_cell.length_a   1.000
_cell.length_b   1.000
_cell.length_c   1.000
_cell.angle_alpha   90.00
_cell.angle_beta   90.00
_cell.angle_gamma   90.00
#
_symmetry.space_group_name_H-M   'P 1'
#
loop_
_entity.id
_entity.type
_entity.pdbx_description
1 polymer ?
#
loop_
_entity_poly.entity_id
_entity_poly.type
_entity_poly.pdbx_seq_one_letter_code
_entity_poly.pdbx_strand_id
1 'polypeptide(L)'
;NPFFEGKAKGNINLISAQAILRRREIEKINGSISVNSSFAFQNNTSKDAIEMKYCNGNVKLNNVLLKLKEDKRTFEKVNGNLFLRNSEAGIEDGSLEVGSTDLKIEGVFGNIYDYLNGNGNLQTEVHIESNHINIEDIGTTSKEQKIIDGRVYAIPNDIRGFISLSV
;
A
#
# COMPACT_ATOMS: atom_id res chain seq x y z
N ASN A 1 -17.64 22.81 12.97
CA ASN A 1 -17.33 21.45 12.49
C ASN A 1 -17.98 21.15 11.14
N PRO A 2 -17.50 21.75 10.03
CA PRO A 2 -18.04 21.48 8.69
C PRO A 2 -17.92 20.00 8.31
N PHE A 3 -18.97 19.46 7.68
CA PHE A 3 -19.03 18.12 7.14
C PHE A 3 -18.90 18.19 5.62
N PHE A 4 -18.04 17.34 5.06
CA PHE A 4 -17.79 17.25 3.63
C PHE A 4 -18.08 15.83 3.17
N GLU A 5 -18.79 15.70 2.06
CA GLU A 5 -19.05 14.45 1.37
C GLU A 5 -18.69 14.60 -0.10
N GLY A 6 -18.12 13.55 -0.69
CA GLY A 6 -17.70 13.58 -2.09
C GLY A 6 -17.59 12.20 -2.71
N LYS A 7 -17.45 12.22 -4.05
CA LYS A 7 -17.15 11.05 -4.86
C LYS A 7 -15.94 11.35 -5.73
N ALA A 8 -15.05 10.37 -5.89
CA ALA A 8 -13.97 10.43 -6.84
C ALA A 8 -14.10 9.27 -7.83
N LYS A 9 -14.28 9.57 -9.11
CA LYS A 9 -14.35 8.57 -10.17
C LYS A 9 -13.53 9.03 -11.36
N GLY A 10 -12.53 8.24 -11.77
CA GLY A 10 -11.71 8.59 -12.91
C GLY A 10 -10.48 7.71 -13.09
N ASN A 11 -9.80 7.92 -14.21
CA ASN A 11 -8.51 7.31 -14.51
C ASN A 11 -7.42 8.36 -14.37
N ILE A 12 -6.36 8.04 -13.65
CA ILE A 12 -5.25 8.94 -13.36
C ILE A 12 -4.00 8.36 -13.99
N ASN A 13 -3.37 9.13 -14.88
CA ASN A 13 -2.02 8.84 -15.34
C ASN A 13 -1.02 9.30 -14.26
N LEU A 14 -0.16 8.39 -13.82
CA LEU A 14 0.72 8.66 -12.67
C LEU A 14 1.87 9.62 -12.99
N ILE A 15 2.33 9.69 -14.24
CA ILE A 15 3.31 10.71 -14.66
C ILE A 15 2.68 12.10 -14.55
N SER A 16 1.46 12.26 -15.06
CA SER A 16 0.73 13.53 -14.96
C SER A 16 0.46 13.92 -13.51
N ALA A 17 0.02 12.97 -12.67
CA ALA A 17 -0.20 13.20 -11.25
C ALA A 17 1.08 13.66 -10.53
N GLN A 18 2.22 13.02 -10.82
CA GLN A 18 3.50 13.41 -10.22
C GLN A 18 3.98 14.79 -10.70
N ALA A 19 3.72 15.18 -11.94
CA ALA A 19 4.05 16.52 -12.43
C ALA A 19 3.26 17.63 -11.70
N ILE A 20 2.02 17.32 -11.28
CA ILE A 20 1.14 18.23 -10.55
C ILE A 20 1.48 18.25 -9.06
N LEU A 21 1.55 17.07 -8.42
CA LEU A 21 1.74 16.92 -6.97
C LEU A 21 3.19 17.12 -6.54
N ARG A 22 4.15 16.90 -7.44
CA ARG A 22 5.60 17.09 -7.25
C ARG A 22 6.13 16.46 -5.96
N ARG A 23 5.74 15.21 -5.69
CA ARG A 23 6.16 14.47 -4.49
C ARG A 23 7.68 14.26 -4.54
N ARG A 24 8.41 14.86 -3.60
CA ARG A 24 9.89 14.87 -3.61
C ARG A 24 10.49 13.50 -3.34
N GLU A 25 9.73 12.62 -2.71
CA GLU A 25 10.11 11.27 -2.29
C GLU A 25 10.13 10.29 -3.48
N ILE A 26 9.33 10.59 -4.51
CA ILE A 26 9.21 9.76 -5.72
C ILE A 26 10.33 10.14 -6.69
N GLU A 27 11.16 9.16 -7.04
CA GLU A 27 12.17 9.28 -8.10
C GLU A 27 11.54 9.06 -9.47
N LYS A 28 10.78 7.96 -9.61
CA LYS A 28 10.11 7.59 -10.86
C LYS A 28 8.76 6.96 -10.55
N ILE A 29 7.75 7.36 -11.31
CA ILE A 29 6.43 6.72 -11.29
C ILE A 29 5.85 6.68 -12.70
N ASN A 30 5.20 5.58 -13.05
CA ASN A 30 4.52 5.40 -14.33
C ASN A 30 3.32 4.44 -14.16
N GLY A 31 2.53 4.28 -15.21
CA GLY A 31 1.30 3.49 -15.21
C GLY A 31 0.07 4.34 -14.94
N SER A 32 -1.03 3.67 -14.63
CA SER A 32 -2.30 4.35 -14.37
C SER A 32 -3.08 3.70 -13.25
N ILE A 33 -3.90 4.50 -12.60
CA ILE A 33 -4.84 4.03 -11.59
C ILE A 33 -6.26 4.40 -11.99
N SER A 34 -7.21 3.51 -11.77
CA SER A 34 -8.64 3.79 -11.90
C SER A 34 -9.24 3.86 -10.51
N VAL A 35 -9.85 4.99 -10.16
CA VAL A 35 -10.47 5.20 -8.85
C VAL A 35 -11.97 5.27 -9.01
N ASN A 36 -12.70 4.65 -8.08
CA ASN A 36 -14.13 4.86 -7.89
C ASN A 36 -14.42 4.80 -6.40
N SER A 37 -14.61 5.95 -5.76
CA SER A 37 -14.82 6.05 -4.32
C SER A 37 -15.90 7.06 -3.94
N SER A 38 -16.41 6.87 -2.73
CA SER A 38 -17.25 7.79 -1.99
C SER A 38 -16.65 7.99 -0.61
N PHE A 39 -16.63 9.22 -0.12
CA PHE A 39 -16.00 9.53 1.15
C PHE A 39 -16.74 10.65 1.86
N ALA A 40 -16.62 10.67 3.18
CA ALA A 40 -16.99 11.81 3.99
C ALA A 40 -15.97 12.05 5.10
N PHE A 41 -15.73 13.32 5.40
CA PHE A 41 -14.91 13.75 6.51
C PHE A 41 -15.50 14.97 7.19
N GLN A 42 -15.13 15.15 8.46
CA GLN A 42 -15.51 16.30 9.25
C GLN A 42 -14.25 17.04 9.69
N ASN A 43 -14.21 18.34 9.44
CA ASN A 43 -13.17 19.18 10.01
C ASN A 43 -13.52 19.44 11.48
N ASN A 44 -12.74 18.87 12.39
CA ASN A 44 -12.84 19.11 13.82
C ASN A 44 -11.97 20.31 14.20
N THR A 45 -12.58 21.49 14.14
CA THR A 45 -11.90 22.77 14.39
C THR A 45 -11.35 22.89 15.81
N SER A 46 -11.88 22.12 16.77
CA SER A 46 -11.40 22.12 18.15
C SER A 46 -10.14 21.28 18.36
N LYS A 47 -9.90 20.28 17.50
CA LYS A 47 -8.73 19.39 17.55
C LYS A 47 -7.71 19.69 16.44
N ASP A 48 -7.98 20.68 15.59
CA ASP A 48 -7.25 20.97 14.35
C ASP A 48 -6.97 19.69 13.53
N ALA A 49 -8.02 18.86 13.39
CA ALA A 49 -7.91 17.52 12.81
C ALA A 49 -9.04 17.24 11.81
N ILE A 50 -8.70 16.49 10.76
CA ILE A 50 -9.67 15.94 9.82
C ILE A 50 -10.08 14.55 10.32
N GLU A 51 -11.36 14.39 10.65
CA GLU A 51 -11.92 13.11 11.07
C GLU A 51 -12.60 12.44 9.86
N MET A 52 -12.05 11.33 9.38
CA MET A 52 -12.67 10.53 8.33
C MET A 52 -13.91 9.82 8.90
N LYS A 53 -15.08 10.05 8.32
CA LYS A 53 -16.32 9.37 8.73
C LYS A 53 -16.51 8.06 7.98
N TYR A 54 -16.25 8.07 6.67
CA TYR A 54 -16.10 6.86 5.88
C TYR A 54 -15.29 7.16 4.63
N CYS A 55 -14.67 6.13 4.08
CA CYS A 55 -14.14 6.14 2.73
C CYS A 55 -14.36 4.74 2.14
N ASN A 56 -15.25 4.64 1.18
CA ASN A 56 -15.56 3.39 0.50
C ASN A 56 -15.22 3.54 -0.97
N GLY A 57 -14.27 2.75 -1.48
CA GLY A 57 -13.93 2.81 -2.90
C GLY A 57 -13.11 1.63 -3.40
N ASN A 58 -12.92 1.61 -4.71
CA ASN A 58 -12.02 0.69 -5.39
C ASN A 58 -10.94 1.49 -6.11
N VAL A 59 -9.73 0.95 -6.13
CA VAL A 59 -8.59 1.44 -6.90
C VAL A 59 -8.03 0.29 -7.70
N LYS A 60 -8.05 0.39 -9.03
CA LYS A 60 -7.37 -0.57 -9.91
C LYS A 60 -6.01 -0.02 -10.30
N LEU A 61 -4.95 -0.78 -10.02
CA LEU A 61 -3.59 -0.49 -10.46
C LEU A 61 -3.36 -1.16 -11.82
N ASN A 62 -2.85 -0.41 -12.79
CA ASN A 62 -2.58 -0.92 -14.13
C ASN A 62 -1.14 -0.59 -14.54
N ASN A 63 -0.31 -1.62 -14.57
CA ASN A 63 1.09 -1.63 -14.95
C ASN A 63 1.88 -0.47 -14.31
N VAL A 64 1.74 -0.36 -12.99
CA VAL A 64 2.39 0.70 -12.22
C VAL A 64 3.87 0.36 -12.05
N LEU A 65 4.71 1.37 -12.28
CA LEU A 65 6.11 1.37 -11.89
C LEU A 65 6.30 2.41 -10.81
N LEU A 66 6.98 2.06 -9.71
CA LEU A 66 7.32 2.98 -8.64
C LEU A 66 8.77 2.80 -8.19
N LYS A 67 9.48 3.92 -8.11
CA LYS A 67 10.82 4.04 -7.52
C LYS A 67 10.83 5.23 -6.57
N LEU A 68 11.17 4.98 -5.31
CA LEU A 68 11.41 6.00 -4.30
C LEU A 68 12.90 6.30 -4.22
N LYS A 69 13.26 7.55 -3.91
CA LYS A 69 14.67 7.98 -3.89
C LYS A 69 15.53 7.23 -2.87
N GLU A 70 14.96 6.96 -1.70
CA GLU A 70 15.65 6.32 -0.56
C GLU A 70 15.44 4.80 -0.51
N ASP A 71 14.80 4.22 -1.53
CA ASP A 71 14.60 2.77 -1.62
C ASP A 71 15.37 2.22 -2.81
N LYS A 72 16.24 1.23 -2.60
CA LYS A 72 17.00 0.61 -3.70
C LYS A 72 16.09 -0.14 -4.69
N ARG A 73 14.90 -0.56 -4.26
CA ARG A 73 13.97 -1.37 -5.05
C ARG A 73 13.26 -0.52 -6.08
N THR A 74 12.98 -1.13 -7.22
CA THR A 74 12.01 -0.62 -8.20
C THR A 74 10.87 -1.62 -8.22
N PHE A 75 9.66 -1.16 -7.93
CA PHE A 75 8.46 -1.98 -8.03
C PHE A 75 7.94 -1.84 -9.45
N GLU A 76 7.91 -2.96 -10.18
CA GLU A 76 7.54 -3.01 -11.58
C GLU A 76 6.32 -3.89 -11.78
N LYS A 77 5.61 -3.66 -12.89
CA LYS A 77 4.40 -4.40 -13.27
C LYS A 77 3.42 -4.56 -12.10
N VAL A 78 3.27 -3.50 -11.30
CA VAL A 78 2.35 -3.52 -10.17
C VAL A 78 0.92 -3.43 -10.71
N ASN A 79 0.14 -4.48 -10.47
CA ASN A 79 -1.26 -4.59 -10.82
C ASN A 79 -2.07 -5.08 -9.62
N GLY A 80 -3.38 -4.84 -9.67
CA GLY A 80 -4.31 -5.37 -8.67
C GLY A 80 -5.52 -4.48 -8.47
N ASN A 81 -6.53 -5.04 -7.84
CA ASN A 81 -7.73 -4.34 -7.41
C ASN A 81 -7.64 -4.14 -5.90
N LEU A 82 -7.60 -2.89 -5.48
CA LEU A 82 -7.65 -2.52 -4.08
C LEU A 82 -9.08 -2.09 -3.75
N PHE A 83 -9.59 -2.51 -2.59
CA PHE A 83 -10.85 -1.98 -2.07
C PHE A 83 -10.68 -1.47 -0.65
N LEU A 84 -11.58 -0.57 -0.26
CA LEU A 84 -11.76 -0.12 1.12
C LEU A 84 -13.25 -0.12 1.44
N ARG A 85 -13.67 -0.85 2.47
CA ARG A 85 -15.06 -1.00 2.92
C ARG A 85 -15.12 -1.07 4.44
N ASN A 86 -15.85 -0.18 5.09
CA ASN A 86 -16.17 -0.30 6.52
C ASN A 86 -14.96 -0.60 7.45
N SER A 87 -13.79 0.03 7.21
CA SER A 87 -12.51 -0.19 7.91
C SER A 87 -11.71 -1.45 7.52
N GLU A 88 -12.12 -2.14 6.46
CA GLU A 88 -11.36 -3.22 5.83
C GLU A 88 -10.81 -2.74 4.49
N ALA A 89 -9.50 -2.89 4.29
CA ALA A 89 -8.87 -2.78 2.99
C ALA A 89 -8.57 -4.18 2.44
N GLY A 90 -8.63 -4.36 1.13
CA GLY A 90 -8.25 -5.64 0.53
C GLY A 90 -7.51 -5.45 -0.78
N ILE A 91 -6.76 -6.49 -1.15
CA ILE A 91 -6.02 -6.63 -2.39
C ILE A 91 -6.52 -7.90 -3.05
N GLU A 92 -7.01 -7.75 -4.28
CA GLU A 92 -7.43 -8.84 -5.17
C GLU A 92 -6.62 -8.78 -6.47
N ASP A 93 -6.21 -9.94 -6.98
CA ASP A 93 -5.37 -10.10 -8.17
C ASP A 93 -4.10 -9.24 -8.12
N GLY A 94 -3.52 -9.09 -6.93
CA GLY A 94 -2.30 -8.31 -6.73
C GLY A 94 -1.13 -8.99 -7.42
N SER A 95 -0.33 -8.24 -8.20
CA SER A 95 0.91 -8.75 -8.75
C SER A 95 1.98 -7.67 -8.78
N LEU A 96 3.25 -8.03 -8.56
CA LEU A 96 4.37 -7.12 -8.76
C LEU A 96 5.67 -7.89 -9.07
N GLU A 97 6.63 -7.17 -9.63
CA GLU A 97 8.00 -7.63 -9.83
C GLU A 97 8.97 -6.68 -9.12
N VAL A 98 10.02 -7.24 -8.51
CA VAL A 98 11.19 -6.50 -8.00
C VAL A 98 12.44 -7.24 -8.42
N GLY A 99 13.22 -6.67 -9.33
CA GLY A 99 14.40 -7.33 -9.87
C GLY A 99 14.03 -8.63 -10.59
N SER A 100 14.53 -9.74 -10.08
CA SER A 100 14.19 -11.09 -10.53
C SER A 100 13.00 -11.73 -9.81
N THR A 101 12.53 -11.13 -8.70
CA THR A 101 11.43 -11.67 -7.90
C THR A 101 10.07 -11.30 -8.48
N ASP A 102 9.18 -12.29 -8.65
CA ASP A 102 7.75 -12.09 -8.95
C ASP A 102 6.90 -12.41 -7.72
N LEU A 103 5.86 -11.63 -7.45
CA LEU A 103 4.91 -11.89 -6.37
C LEU A 103 3.48 -11.71 -6.87
N LYS A 104 2.60 -12.63 -6.47
CA LYS A 104 1.15 -12.46 -6.46
C LYS A 104 0.66 -12.35 -5.03
N ILE A 105 -0.31 -11.48 -4.81
CA ILE A 105 -0.76 -11.10 -3.47
C ILE A 105 -2.28 -11.05 -3.46
N GLU A 106 -2.86 -11.83 -2.56
CA GLU A 106 -4.26 -11.73 -2.12
C GLU A 106 -4.26 -11.38 -0.64
N GLY A 107 -5.14 -10.50 -0.21
CA GLY A 107 -5.23 -10.26 1.23
C GLY A 107 -6.24 -9.25 1.69
N VAL A 108 -6.56 -9.33 2.97
CA VAL A 108 -7.47 -8.42 3.65
C VAL A 108 -6.76 -7.84 4.88
N PHE A 109 -7.04 -6.57 5.14
CA PHE A 109 -6.49 -5.75 6.19
C PHE A 109 -7.64 -5.09 6.95
N GLY A 110 -7.99 -5.64 8.10
CA GLY A 110 -8.97 -5.07 9.01
C GLY A 110 -8.37 -4.01 9.93
N ASN A 111 -9.24 -3.17 10.48
CA ASN A 111 -8.88 -2.08 11.40
C ASN A 111 -7.98 -1.00 10.79
N ILE A 112 -8.11 -0.76 9.48
CA ILE A 112 -7.21 0.12 8.73
C ILE A 112 -7.28 1.58 9.21
N TYR A 113 -8.46 2.07 9.60
CA TYR A 113 -8.60 3.47 10.03
C TYR A 113 -7.93 3.73 11.37
N ASP A 114 -8.15 2.85 12.36
CA ASP A 114 -7.53 3.03 13.67
C ASP A 114 -6.01 2.88 13.54
N TYR A 115 -5.55 1.87 12.79
CA TYR A 115 -4.12 1.64 12.55
C TYR A 115 -3.42 2.87 11.95
N LEU A 116 -3.98 3.46 10.88
CA LEU A 116 -3.43 4.66 10.24
C LEU A 116 -3.44 5.90 11.15
N ASN A 117 -4.35 5.93 12.14
CA ASN A 117 -4.39 6.97 13.17
C ASN A 117 -3.46 6.68 14.36
N GLY A 118 -2.63 5.63 14.28
CA GLY A 118 -1.74 5.21 15.36
C GLY A 118 -2.46 4.55 16.54
N ASN A 119 -3.69 4.09 16.34
CA ASN A 119 -4.53 3.48 17.37
C ASN A 119 -4.77 2.00 17.05
N GLY A 120 -4.43 1.11 17.98
CA GLY A 120 -4.67 -0.33 17.79
C GLY A 120 -3.80 -0.98 16.70
N ASN A 121 -4.03 -2.26 16.47
CA ASN A 121 -3.20 -3.07 15.58
C ASN A 121 -3.91 -3.29 14.24
N LEU A 122 -3.12 -3.38 13.16
CA LEU A 122 -3.59 -3.85 11.87
C LEU A 122 -3.91 -5.35 11.97
N GLN A 123 -5.10 -5.75 11.55
CA GLN A 123 -5.47 -7.16 11.47
C GLN A 123 -5.32 -7.62 10.03
N THR A 124 -4.66 -8.74 9.78
CA THR A 124 -4.36 -9.13 8.40
C THR A 124 -4.44 -10.63 8.13
N GLU A 125 -4.92 -10.97 6.94
CA GLU A 125 -4.80 -12.29 6.34
C GLU A 125 -4.28 -12.08 4.93
N VAL A 126 -3.06 -12.54 4.66
CA VAL A 126 -2.37 -12.32 3.39
C VAL A 126 -1.84 -13.64 2.87
N HIS A 127 -2.12 -13.90 1.60
CA HIS A 127 -1.55 -14.98 0.84
C HIS A 127 -0.64 -14.42 -0.25
N ILE A 128 0.60 -14.90 -0.25
CA ILE A 128 1.61 -14.53 -1.23
C ILE A 128 2.00 -15.79 -2.00
N GLU A 129 1.97 -15.70 -3.32
CA GLU A 129 2.51 -16.72 -4.21
C GLU A 129 3.67 -16.14 -5.01
N SER A 130 4.66 -16.96 -5.33
CA SER A 130 5.79 -16.56 -6.15
C SER A 130 6.29 -17.73 -6.96
N ASN A 131 6.65 -17.52 -8.23
CA ASN A 131 7.37 -18.55 -8.99
C ASN A 131 8.88 -18.46 -8.79
N HIS A 132 9.38 -17.26 -8.53
CA HIS A 132 10.79 -17.00 -8.30
C HIS A 132 10.98 -15.92 -7.22
N ILE A 133 11.73 -16.26 -6.18
CA ILE A 133 12.13 -15.31 -5.13
C ILE A 133 13.65 -15.23 -5.06
N ASN A 134 14.16 -14.02 -5.21
CA ASN A 134 15.52 -13.66 -4.87
C ASN A 134 15.52 -12.73 -3.65
N ILE A 135 16.11 -13.21 -2.55
CA ILE A 135 16.12 -12.51 -1.26
C ILE A 135 16.84 -11.15 -1.37
N GLU A 136 17.83 -11.01 -2.25
CA GLU A 136 18.59 -9.76 -2.41
C GLU A 136 17.73 -8.63 -3.01
N ASP A 137 16.71 -8.98 -3.80
CA ASP A 137 15.78 -8.05 -4.43
C ASP A 137 14.78 -7.49 -3.40
N ILE A 138 14.33 -8.32 -2.46
CA ILE A 138 13.33 -7.94 -1.45
C ILE A 138 13.97 -7.36 -0.18
N GLY A 139 15.18 -7.79 0.16
CA GLY A 139 15.87 -7.41 1.39
C GLY A 139 16.29 -5.94 1.39
N THR A 140 16.09 -5.24 2.50
CA THR A 140 16.43 -3.82 2.68
C THR A 140 17.84 -3.58 3.22
N THR A 141 18.59 -4.63 3.56
CA THR A 141 19.92 -4.48 4.17
C THR A 141 20.91 -3.92 3.15
N SER A 142 21.31 -2.66 3.35
CA SER A 142 22.60 -2.17 2.86
C SER A 142 23.69 -3.07 3.48
N LYS A 143 24.79 -3.29 2.76
CA LYS A 143 25.87 -4.23 3.10
C LYS A 143 26.54 -4.00 4.49
N GLU A 144 26.13 -2.97 5.23
CA GLU A 144 26.63 -2.62 6.56
C GLU A 144 25.86 -3.28 7.71
N GLN A 145 24.67 -3.84 7.49
CA GLN A 145 24.02 -4.72 8.47
C GLN A 145 24.49 -6.17 8.28
N LYS A 146 25.77 -6.40 8.55
CA LYS A 146 26.33 -7.75 8.66
C LYS A 146 25.72 -8.43 9.88
N ILE A 147 24.86 -9.42 9.61
CA ILE A 147 24.65 -10.65 10.38
C ILE A 147 24.91 -10.47 11.90
N ILE A 148 23.95 -9.90 12.62
CA ILE A 148 23.85 -10.06 14.07
C ILE A 148 22.46 -10.62 14.32
N ASP A 149 22.46 -11.81 14.91
CA ASP A 149 21.34 -12.67 15.31
C ASP A 149 20.48 -13.29 14.22
N GLY A 150 20.23 -14.60 14.40
CA GLY A 150 19.43 -15.46 13.53
C GLY A 150 18.18 -14.74 13.04
N ARG A 151 18.01 -14.71 11.71
CA ARG A 151 16.99 -13.92 11.02
C ARG A 151 15.59 -14.31 11.48
N VAL A 152 15.04 -13.55 12.41
CA VAL A 152 13.61 -13.53 12.69
C VAL A 152 12.99 -12.54 11.73
N TYR A 153 12.21 -13.03 10.76
CA TYR A 153 11.27 -12.19 10.02
C TYR A 153 10.17 -11.77 11.00
N ALA A 154 10.46 -10.75 11.81
CA ALA A 154 9.53 -10.26 12.81
C ALA A 154 8.48 -9.40 12.10
N ILE A 155 7.25 -9.90 12.07
CA ILE A 155 6.09 -9.05 11.81
C ILE A 155 6.10 -7.95 12.89
N PRO A 156 6.00 -6.67 12.52
CA PRO A 156 5.89 -5.58 13.48
C PRO A 156 4.82 -5.85 14.55
N ASN A 157 5.08 -5.46 15.81
CA ASN A 157 4.20 -5.77 16.95
C ASN A 157 2.77 -5.19 16.82
N ASP A 158 2.62 -4.19 15.97
CA ASP A 158 1.39 -3.49 15.61
C ASP A 158 0.64 -4.15 14.45
N ILE A 159 1.14 -5.25 13.88
CA ILE A 159 0.47 -6.06 12.87
C ILE A 159 0.18 -7.44 13.47
N ARG A 160 -1.09 -7.85 13.47
CA ARG A 160 -1.56 -9.16 13.94
C ARG A 160 -2.23 -9.89 12.79
N GLY A 161 -1.88 -11.15 12.58
CA GLY A 161 -2.48 -11.87 11.47
C GLY A 161 -1.69 -13.07 10.99
N PHE A 162 -2.17 -13.63 9.90
CA PHE A 162 -1.53 -14.72 9.18
C PHE A 162 -1.00 -14.22 7.85
N ILE A 163 0.29 -14.47 7.61
CA ILE A 163 0.92 -14.26 6.31
C ILE A 163 1.43 -15.62 5.87
N SER A 164 0.96 -16.08 4.72
CA SER A 164 1.42 -17.33 4.10
C SER A 164 2.17 -17.01 2.82
N LEU A 165 3.24 -17.76 2.58
CA LEU A 165 4.04 -17.68 1.36
C LEU A 165 4.08 -19.07 0.73
N SER A 166 3.69 -19.17 -0.54
CA SER A 166 3.84 -20.36 -1.37
C SER A 166 4.80 -20.08 -2.52
N VAL A 167 5.71 -21.01 -2.76
CA VAL A 167 6.75 -20.96 -3.80
C VAL A 167 6.72 -22.25 -4.58
#